data_AF-A0AAD6NX32-F1
#
_entry.id   AF-A0AAD6NX32-F1
#
_cell.length_a   1.000
_cell.length_b   1.000
_cell.length_c   1.000
_cell.angle_alpha   90.00
_cell.angle_beta   90.00
_cell.angle_gamma   90.00
#
_symmetry.space_group_name_H-M   'P 1'
#
loop_
_entity.id
_entity.type
_entity.pdbx_description
1 polymer ?
#
loop_
_entity_poly.entity_id
_entity_poly.type
_entity_poly.pdbx_seq_one_letter_code
_entity_poly.pdbx_strand_id
1 'polypeptide(L)' 'MKHLAVETEDTFASLLELAANNDIEGFKQSIERDPSCVDEIGLWYGRKKGSKQMINEHRTPLMVAATYGSIDVMKVGL' A
#
# COMPACT_ATOMS: atom_id res chain seq x y z
N MET A 1 -4.53 31.14 -5.48
CA MET A 1 -5.03 29.87 -6.04
C MET A 1 -4.42 28.76 -5.21
N LYS A 2 -5.20 28.17 -4.30
CA LYS A 2 -4.74 27.01 -3.53
C LYS A 2 -4.88 25.82 -4.46
N HIS A 3 -3.77 25.20 -4.82
CA HIS A 3 -3.79 23.91 -5.49
C HIS A 3 -4.42 22.94 -4.48
N LEU A 4 -5.71 22.70 -4.62
CA LEU A 4 -6.36 21.53 -4.05
C LEU A 4 -5.80 20.38 -4.91
N ALA A 5 -4.65 19.83 -4.51
CA ALA A 5 -4.23 18.54 -5.01
C ALA A 5 -5.32 17.59 -4.54
N VAL A 6 -6.19 17.18 -5.46
CA VAL A 6 -7.01 16.02 -5.22
C VAL A 6 -6.00 14.88 -5.13
N GLU A 7 -5.70 14.41 -3.92
CA GLU A 7 -4.89 13.20 -3.71
C GLU A 7 -5.74 12.00 -4.17
N THR A 8 -5.96 11.93 -5.48
CA THR A 8 -6.75 10.88 -6.13
C THR A 8 -5.88 9.66 -6.29
N GLU A 9 -6.28 8.54 -5.68
CA GLU A 9 -5.97 7.13 -6.04
C GLU A 9 -4.51 6.73 -6.35
N ASP A 10 -3.79 7.44 -7.22
CA ASP A 10 -2.38 7.25 -7.60
C ASP A 10 -1.43 7.29 -6.38
N THR A 11 -1.67 8.19 -5.42
CA THR A 11 -0.85 8.29 -4.21
C THR A 11 -0.99 7.06 -3.33
N PHE A 12 -2.22 6.53 -3.20
CA PHE A 12 -2.48 5.34 -2.40
C PHE A 12 -2.05 4.06 -3.11
N ALA A 13 -2.26 3.98 -4.43
CA ALA A 13 -1.72 2.90 -5.25
C ALA A 13 -0.19 2.81 -5.10
N SER A 14 0.49 3.97 -5.09
CA SER A 14 1.95 4.03 -4.84
C SER A 14 2.32 3.46 -3.47
N LEU A 15 1.54 3.72 -2.42
CA LEU A 15 1.77 3.13 -1.09
C LEU A 15 1.65 1.60 -1.09
N LEU A 16 0.64 1.07 -1.79
CA LEU A 16 0.48 -0.38 -1.94
C LEU A 16 1.65 -1.01 -2.71
N GLU A 17 2.16 -0.33 -3.75
CA GLU A 17 3.34 -0.77 -4.49
C GLU A 17 4.61 -0.74 -3.65
N LEU A 18 4.82 0.30 -2.83
CA LEU A 18 5.94 0.37 -1.89
C LEU A 18 5.90 -0.82 -0.91
N ALA A 19 4.70 -1.14 -0.40
CA ALA A 19 4.48 -2.29 0.47
C ALA A 19 4.75 -3.63 -0.24
N ALA A 20 4.31 -3.79 -1.49
CA ALA A 20 4.53 -4.99 -2.29
C ALA A 20 6.03 -5.22 -2.60
N ASN A 21 6.79 -4.14 -2.80
CA ASN A 21 8.21 -4.19 -3.18
C ASN A 21 9.18 -4.16 -1.99
N ASN A 22 8.69 -4.18 -0.75
CA ASN A 22 9.48 -4.07 0.48
C ASN A 22 10.34 -2.78 0.52
N ASP A 23 9.86 -1.70 -0.09
CA ASP A 23 10.53 -0.40 -0.08
C ASP A 23 10.24 0.32 1.24
N ILE A 24 11.03 0.01 2.27
CA ILE A 24 10.87 0.57 3.61
C ILE A 24 11.12 2.08 3.67
N GLU A 25 12.00 2.62 2.83
CA GLU A 25 12.35 4.04 2.85
C GLU A 25 11.19 4.88 2.30
N GLY A 26 10.66 4.51 1.12
CA GLY A 26 9.48 5.15 0.57
C GLY A 26 8.25 4.95 1.45
N PHE A 27 8.08 3.76 2.02
CA PHE A 27 6.95 3.46 2.91
C PHE A 27 6.94 4.34 4.16
N LYS A 28 8.10 4.50 4.83
CA LYS A 28 8.25 5.40 5.98
C LYS A 28 7.94 6.85 5.63
N GLN A 29 8.42 7.33 4.48
CA GLN A 29 8.14 8.69 4.05
C GLN A 29 6.64 8.94 3.85
N SER A 30 5.89 7.96 3.34
CA SER A 30 4.43 8.07 3.20
C SER A 30 3.74 8.11 4.56
N ILE A 31 4.13 7.26 5.50
CA ILE A 31 3.59 7.24 6.88
C ILE A 31 3.90 8.54 7.62
N GLU A 32 5.09 9.11 7.45
CA GLU A 32 5.46 10.38 8.08
C GLU A 32 4.57 11.53 7.63
N ARG A 33 4.03 11.48 6.39
CA ARG A 33 3.10 12.46 5.85
C ARG A 33 1.68 12.23 6.34
N ASP A 34 1.25 10.98 6.34
CA ASP A 34 -0.06 10.55 6.84
C ASP A 34 0.04 9.20 7.55
N PRO A 35 0.07 9.15 8.88
CA PRO A 35 0.14 7.88 9.61
C PRO A 35 -1.10 7.00 9.43
N SER A 36 -2.25 7.56 9.06
CA SER A 36 -3.51 6.82 8.94
C SER A 36 -3.58 5.94 7.69
N CYS A 37 -2.73 6.21 6.68
CA CYS A 37 -2.69 5.47 5.42
C CYS A 37 -2.31 3.97 5.59
N VAL A 38 -1.71 3.58 6.72
CA VAL A 38 -1.30 2.18 6.99
C VAL A 38 -2.49 1.23 7.12
N ASP A 39 -3.59 1.74 7.68
CA ASP A 39 -4.83 0.98 7.90
C ASP A 39 -5.91 1.27 6.86
N GLU A 40 -5.66 2.24 5.99
CA GLU A 40 -6.56 2.58 4.89
C GLU A 40 -6.64 1.41 3.89
N ILE A 41 -7.82 1.27 3.28
CA ILE A 41 -8.12 0.23 2.32
C ILE A 41 -8.10 0.86 0.93
N GLY A 42 -7.26 0.30 0.04
CA GLY A 42 -7.25 0.67 -1.38
C GLY A 42 -7.41 -0.52 -2.30
N LEU A 43 -7.56 -0.23 -3.59
CA LEU A 43 -7.66 -1.24 -4.64
C LEU A 43 -6.25 -1.73 -5.01
N TRP A 44 -6.01 -3.02 -4.76
CA TRP A 44 -4.79 -3.72 -5.16
C TRP A 44 -5.07 -4.65 -6.33
N TYR A 45 -4.37 -4.45 -7.45
CA TYR A 45 -4.42 -5.38 -8.58
C TYR A 45 -3.45 -6.54 -8.36
N GLY A 46 -3.99 -7.72 -8.04
CA GLY A 46 -3.17 -8.86 -7.66
C GLY A 46 -3.78 -10.20 -8.03
N ARG A 47 -3.03 -11.27 -7.74
CA ARG A 47 -3.56 -12.64 -7.86
C ARG A 47 -4.56 -12.91 -6.75
N LYS A 48 -5.77 -13.33 -7.12
CA LYS A 48 -6.76 -13.83 -6.15
C LYS A 48 -6.17 -15.02 -5.39
N LYS A 49 -6.26 -15.00 -4.06
CA LYS A 49 -5.76 -16.10 -3.21
C LYS A 49 -6.32 -17.45 -3.67
N GLY A 50 -5.42 -18.42 -3.91
CA GLY A 50 -5.78 -19.77 -4.36
C GLY A 50 -6.18 -19.89 -5.83
N SER A 51 -6.00 -18.83 -6.63
CA SER A 51 -6.30 -18.81 -8.06
C SER A 51 -5.19 -18.13 -8.86
N LYS A 52 -5.11 -18.41 -10.16
CA LYS A 52 -4.24 -17.69 -11.09
C LYS A 52 -4.89 -16.41 -11.64
N GLN A 53 -6.15 -16.16 -11.32
CA GLN A 53 -6.92 -15.01 -11.79
C GLN A 53 -6.35 -13.71 -11.21
N MET A 54 -6.18 -12.69 -12.07
CA MET A 54 -5.85 -11.33 -11.68
C MET A 54 -7.13 -10.52 -11.47
N ILE A 55 -7.24 -9.84 -10.34
CA ILE A 55 -8.42 -9.03 -9.97
C ILE A 55 -7.97 -7.82 -9.15
N ASN A 56 -8.85 -6.82 -9.06
CA ASN A 56 -8.75 -5.77 -8.04
C ASN A 56 -9.36 -6.27 -6.73
N GLU A 57 -8.60 -6.26 -5.64
CA GLU A 57 -9.07 -6.57 -4.29
C GLU A 57 -8.86 -5.36 -3.38
N HIS A 58 -9.77 -5.18 -2.42
CA HIS A 58 -9.58 -4.20 -1.35
C HIS A 58 -8.56 -4.72 -0.34
N ARG A 59 -7.45 -4.01 -0.16
CA ARG A 59 -6.35 -4.40 0.72
C ARG A 59 -5.77 -3.18 1.44
N THR A 60 -5.30 -3.42 2.67
CA THR A 60 -4.41 -2.47 3.35
C THR A 60 -2.96 -2.71 2.90
N PRO A 61 -2.07 -1.71 3.03
CA PRO A 61 -0.66 -1.88 2.73
C PRO A 61 -0.02 -3.05 3.49
N LEU A 62 -0.36 -3.25 4.77
CA LEU A 62 0.16 -4.39 5.55
C LEU A 62 -0.33 -5.75 5.03
N MET A 63 -1.56 -5.84 4.52
CA MET A 63 -2.05 -7.06 3.88
C MET A 63 -1.30 -7.35 2.56
N VAL A 64 -0.97 -6.31 1.80
CA VAL A 64 -0.14 -6.45 0.58
C VAL A 64 1.27 -6.88 0.95
N ALA A 65 1.93 -6.20 1.90
CA ALA A 65 3.26 -6.58 2.40
C ALA A 65 3.31 -8.05 2.85
N ALA A 66 2.32 -8.51 3.62
CA ALA A 66 2.23 -9.90 4.06
C ALA A 66 2.02 -10.90 2.90
N THR A 67 1.35 -10.48 1.82
CA THR A 67 1.13 -11.32 0.63
C THR A 67 2.43 -11.55 -0.15
N TYR A 68 3.33 -10.57 -0.16
CA TYR A 68 4.60 -10.62 -0.90
C TYR A 68 5.83 -10.96 -0.04
N GLY A 69 5.67 -11.06 1.29
CA GLY A 69 6.78 -11.36 2.19
C GLY A 69 7.69 -10.16 2.45
N SER A 70 7.14 -8.95 2.38
CA SER A 70 7.84 -7.69 2.64
C SER A 70 8.03 -7.45 4.14
N ILE A 71 8.95 -8.22 4.73
CA ILE A 71 9.16 -8.29 6.18
C ILE A 71 9.59 -6.94 6.78
N ASP A 72 10.36 -6.13 6.05
CA ASP A 72 10.87 -4.86 6.58
C ASP A 72 9.74 -3.84 6.69
N VAL A 73 8.86 -3.77 5.69
CA VAL A 73 7.63 -2.97 5.74
C VAL A 73 6.71 -3.44 6.87
N MET A 74 6.52 -4.75 7.04
CA MET A 74 5.65 -5.28 8.11
C MET A 74 6.11 -4.90 9.52
N LYS A 75 7.42 -4.76 9.74
CA LYS A 75 7.98 -4.33 11.04
C LYS A 75 7.73 -2.86 11.36
N VAL A 76 7.35 -2.04 10.38
CA VAL A 76 7.03 -0.62 10.60
C VAL A 76 5.63 -0.44 11.18
N GLY A 77 4.70 -1.34 10.85
CA GLY A 77 3.31 -1.30 11.35
C GLY A 77 3.06 -2.09 12.63
N LEU A 78 4.09 -2.71 13.21
CA LEU A 78 4.06 -3.42 14.50
C LEU A 78 4.71 -2.57 15.59
#